data_AF-A0A8H6NA47-F1
#
_entry.id   AF-A0A8H6NA47-F1
#
_cell.length_a   1.000
_cell.length_b   1.000
_cell.length_c   1.000
_cell.angle_alpha   90.00
_cell.angle_beta   90.00
_cell.angle_gamma   90.00
#
_symmetry.space_group_name_H-M   'P 1'
#
loop_
_entity.id
_entity.type
_entity.pdbx_description
1 polymer ?
#
loop_
_entity_poly.entity_id
_entity_poly.type
_entity_poly.pdbx_seq_one_letter_code
_entity_poly.pdbx_strand_id
1 'polypeptide(L)'
;MTIRLSPPPSPDEWSDERNSPQKSSYYDRNLRQGPALIRARKPYLVKNLAVGAGLWCFAGAVYWYTLRAVGQDEFEDVKVPDTPRQPTKSN
;
A
#
# COMPACT_ATOMS: atom_id res chain seq x y z
N MET A 1 8.79 57.16 32.26
CA MET A 1 8.53 55.90 31.56
C MET A 1 7.60 55.08 32.45
N THR A 2 6.29 55.14 32.20
CA THR A 2 5.27 54.57 33.09
C THR A 2 4.73 53.31 32.46
N ILE A 3 5.00 52.15 33.05
CA ILE A 3 4.45 50.87 32.61
C ILE A 3 2.96 50.86 32.98
N ARG A 4 2.09 51.11 32.00
CA ARG A 4 0.65 50.89 32.14
C ARG A 4 0.43 49.37 32.16
N LEU A 5 0.19 48.81 33.34
CA LEU A 5 -0.36 47.47 33.44
C LEU A 5 -1.75 47.50 32.80
N SER A 6 -1.95 46.67 31.78
CA SER A 6 -3.27 46.41 31.21
C SER A 6 -4.19 45.90 32.33
N PRO A 7 -5.45 46.36 32.40
CA PRO A 7 -6.41 45.83 33.37
C PRO A 7 -6.58 44.31 33.18
N PRO A 8 -6.82 43.55 34.26
CA PRO A 8 -7.09 42.12 34.14
C PRO A 8 -8.37 41.89 33.29
N PRO A 9 -8.39 40.84 32.44
CA PRO A 9 -9.53 40.53 31.60
C PRO A 9 -10.77 40.22 32.43
N SER A 10 -11.93 40.64 31.93
CA SER A 10 -13.19 40.49 32.64
C SER A 10 -13.60 39.00 32.76
N PRO A 11 -14.39 38.61 33.78
CA PRO A 11 -14.76 37.21 34.04
C PRO A 11 -15.37 36.47 32.83
N ASP A 12 -16.02 37.19 31.93
CA ASP A 12 -16.62 36.73 30.69
C ASP A 12 -15.59 36.52 29.56
N GLU A 13 -14.51 37.30 29.52
CA GLU A 13 -13.44 37.17 28.53
C GLU A 13 -12.68 35.84 28.67
N TRP A 14 -12.50 35.35 29.91
CA TRP A 14 -11.96 34.01 30.18
C TRP A 14 -12.81 32.87 29.60
N SER A 15 -14.09 33.14 29.32
CA SER A 15 -15.01 32.12 28.83
C SER A 15 -14.92 31.92 27.31
N ASP A 16 -14.58 32.97 26.56
CA ASP A 16 -14.47 32.90 25.09
C ASP A 16 -13.22 32.17 24.61
N GLU A 17 -12.12 32.24 25.37
CA GLU A 17 -10.85 31.60 25.00
C GLU A 17 -10.88 30.07 25.13
N ARG A 18 -11.85 29.52 25.89
CA ARG A 18 -12.09 28.06 25.98
C ARG A 18 -12.74 27.48 24.73
N ASN A 19 -13.33 28.30 23.86
CA ASN A 19 -13.96 27.84 22.63
C ASN A 19 -13.00 28.00 21.44
N SER A 20 -11.86 27.30 21.51
CA SER A 20 -10.93 27.24 20.38
C SER A 20 -11.60 26.49 19.22
N PRO A 21 -11.60 27.01 17.98
CA PRO A 21 -12.18 26.30 16.85
C PRO A 21 -11.48 24.94 16.73
N GLN A 22 -12.27 23.87 16.85
CA GLN A 22 -11.82 22.48 16.74
C GLN A 22 -10.87 22.36 15.53
N LYS A 23 -9.58 22.10 15.80
CA LYS A 23 -8.58 21.99 14.73
C LYS A 23 -9.07 20.92 13.76
N SER A 24 -9.28 21.28 12.50
CA SER A 24 -9.73 20.36 11.47
C SER A 24 -8.67 19.27 11.28
N SER A 25 -8.84 18.15 11.98
CA SER A 25 -7.95 17.00 11.84
C SER A 25 -8.12 16.41 10.45
N TYR A 26 -7.01 15.93 9.90
CA TYR A 26 -6.93 15.28 8.59
C TYR A 26 -7.77 14.00 8.50
N TYR A 27 -8.05 13.40 9.66
CA TYR A 27 -8.95 12.27 9.83
C TYR A 27 -10.15 12.69 10.66
N ASP A 28 -11.32 12.18 10.26
CA ASP A 28 -12.55 12.27 11.03
C ASP A 28 -12.42 11.43 12.32
N ARG A 29 -13.32 11.64 13.29
CA ARG A 29 -13.40 10.90 14.55
C ARG A 29 -13.58 9.39 14.34
N ASN A 30 -14.09 9.00 13.17
CA ASN A 30 -14.23 7.60 12.73
C ASN A 30 -13.05 7.12 11.86
N LEU A 31 -11.88 7.79 11.91
CA LEU A 31 -10.68 7.50 11.10
C LEU A 31 -10.92 7.58 9.57
N ARG A 32 -12.03 8.19 9.16
CA ARG A 32 -12.35 8.40 7.74
C ARG A 32 -11.51 9.56 7.21
N GLN A 33 -11.11 9.45 5.96
CA GLN A 33 -10.39 10.53 5.29
C GLN A 33 -11.33 11.71 5.09
N GLY A 34 -10.91 12.90 5.50
CA GLY A 34 -11.68 14.11 5.28
C GLY A 34 -11.88 14.44 3.79
N PRO A 35 -12.92 15.20 3.42
CA PRO A 35 -13.22 15.53 2.03
C PRO A 35 -12.08 16.29 1.31
N ALA A 36 -11.33 17.14 2.05
CA ALA A 36 -10.15 17.83 1.54
C ALA A 36 -9.07 16.85 1.07
N LEU A 37 -8.89 15.76 1.80
CA LEU A 37 -7.89 14.75 1.54
C LEU A 37 -8.25 13.85 0.36
N ILE A 38 -9.51 13.45 0.26
CA ILE A 38 -9.99 12.65 -0.87
C ILE A 38 -9.71 13.40 -2.19
N ARG A 39 -10.00 14.71 -2.24
CA ARG A 39 -9.72 15.54 -3.42
C ARG A 39 -8.23 15.59 -3.78
N ALA A 40 -7.37 15.73 -2.78
CA ALA A 40 -5.92 15.76 -2.98
C ALA A 40 -5.37 14.43 -3.53
N ARG A 41 -6.01 13.29 -3.22
CA ARG A 41 -5.56 11.95 -3.67
C ARG A 41 -6.15 11.49 -5.00
N LYS A 42 -7.30 12.03 -5.41
CA LYS A 42 -7.96 11.72 -6.70
C LYS A 42 -6.99 11.60 -7.89
N PRO A 43 -6.05 12.54 -8.12
CA PRO A 43 -5.17 12.47 -9.29
C PRO A 43 -4.12 11.35 -9.22
N TYR A 44 -3.73 10.88 -8.03
CA TYR A 44 -2.69 9.87 -7.86
C TYR A 44 -3.23 8.45 -7.82
N LEU A 45 -4.51 8.27 -7.47
CA LEU A 45 -5.14 6.95 -7.44
C LEU A 45 -5.08 6.28 -8.81
N VAL A 46 -5.46 6.99 -9.87
CA VAL A 46 -5.49 6.46 -11.24
C VAL A 46 -4.07 6.22 -11.76
N LYS A 47 -3.15 7.16 -11.53
CA LYS A 47 -1.76 7.05 -11.99
C LYS A 47 -1.04 5.89 -11.33
N ASN A 48 -1.19 5.74 -10.01
CA ASN A 48 -0.56 4.64 -9.26
C ASN A 48 -1.19 3.29 -9.61
N LEU A 49 -2.52 3.24 -9.82
CA LEU A 49 -3.19 2.03 -10.27
C LEU A 49 -2.69 1.61 -11.67
N ALA A 50 -2.53 2.56 -12.59
CA ALA A 50 -2.04 2.27 -13.93
C ALA A 50 -0.62 1.70 -13.91
N VAL A 51 0.29 2.31 -13.13
CA VAL A 51 1.66 1.81 -12.97
C VAL A 51 1.67 0.45 -12.27
N GLY A 52 0.87 0.29 -11.21
CA GLY A 52 0.74 -0.99 -10.49
C GLY A 52 0.18 -2.11 -11.38
N ALA A 53 -0.84 -1.81 -12.18
CA ALA A 53 -1.41 -2.74 -13.14
C ALA A 53 -0.40 -3.11 -14.24
N GLY A 54 0.37 -2.15 -14.75
CA GLY A 54 1.45 -2.41 -15.70
C GLY A 54 2.50 -3.38 -15.12
N LEU A 55 2.94 -3.13 -13.88
CA LEU A 55 3.90 -4.01 -13.21
C LEU A 55 3.33 -5.41 -12.97
N TRP A 56 2.07 -5.49 -12.54
CA TRP A 56 1.39 -6.76 -12.28
C TRP A 56 1.18 -7.58 -13.55
N CYS A 57 0.75 -6.93 -14.64
CA CYS A 57 0.63 -7.57 -15.96
C CYS A 57 1.99 -8.04 -16.49
N PHE A 58 3.06 -7.24 -16.34
CA PHE A 58 4.39 -7.63 -16.77
C PHE A 58 4.90 -8.87 -16.02
N ALA A 59 4.83 -8.84 -14.68
CA ALA A 59 5.23 -9.98 -13.86
C ALA A 59 4.38 -11.23 -14.15
N GLY A 60 3.06 -11.06 -14.27
CA GLY A 60 2.14 -12.14 -14.63
C GLY A 60 2.41 -12.72 -16.02
N ALA A 61 2.75 -11.88 -17.00
CA ALA A 61 3.09 -12.31 -18.36
C ALA A 61 4.37 -13.15 -18.37
N VAL A 62 5.42 -12.74 -17.64
CA VAL A 62 6.65 -13.52 -17.49
C VAL A 62 6.34 -14.88 -16.84
N TYR A 63 5.61 -14.89 -15.73
CA TYR A 63 5.23 -16.12 -15.03
C TYR A 63 4.43 -17.06 -15.95
N TRP A 64 3.40 -16.54 -16.60
CA TRP A 64 2.58 -17.32 -17.54
C TRP A 64 3.41 -17.88 -18.69
N TYR A 65 4.28 -17.05 -19.27
CA TYR A 65 5.18 -17.46 -20.34
C TYR A 65 6.12 -18.58 -19.88
N THR A 66 6.69 -18.49 -18.67
CA THR A 66 7.58 -19.53 -18.16
C THR A 66 6.89 -20.88 -18.01
N LEU A 67 5.64 -20.91 -17.52
CA LEU A 67 4.88 -22.17 -17.44
C LEU A 67 4.60 -22.75 -18.82
N ARG A 68 4.22 -21.89 -19.78
CA ARG A 68 3.95 -22.32 -21.15
C ARG A 68 5.20 -22.79 -21.87
N ALA A 69 6.33 -22.11 -21.69
CA ALA A 69 7.60 -22.45 -22.31
C ALA A 69 8.15 -23.77 -21.78
N VAL A 70 8.13 -23.98 -20.46
CA VAL A 70 8.57 -25.25 -19.85
C VAL A 70 7.64 -26.41 -20.24
N GLY A 71 6.33 -26.19 -20.33
CA GLY A 71 5.38 -27.22 -20.75
C GLY A 71 5.52 -27.66 -22.21
N GLN A 72 6.30 -26.96 -23.03
CA GLN A 72 6.60 -27.32 -24.41
C GLN A 72 7.94 -28.05 -24.57
N ASP A 73 8.69 -28.26 -23.48
CA ASP A 73 9.95 -28.98 -23.51
C ASP A 73 9.65 -30.50 -23.61
N GLU A 74 9.77 -31.07 -24.81
CA GLU A 74 9.77 -32.52 -25.00
C GLU A 74 11.13 -33.04 -24.54
N PHE A 75 11.16 -33.70 -23.39
CA PHE A 75 12.36 -34.27 -22.76
C PHE A 75 12.98 -35.45 -23.55
N GLU A 76 13.12 -35.33 -24.87
CA GLU A 76 13.59 -36.37 -25.79
C GLU A 76 15.03 -36.83 -25.49
N ASP A 77 15.85 -35.96 -24.90
CA ASP A 77 17.23 -36.29 -24.50
C ASP A 77 17.30 -37.09 -23.18
N VAL A 78 16.20 -37.15 -22.41
CA VAL A 78 16.13 -37.92 -21.17
C VAL A 78 15.65 -39.34 -21.47
N LYS A 79 16.60 -40.24 -21.71
CA LYS A 79 16.34 -41.68 -21.85
C LYS A 79 15.84 -42.24 -20.52
N VAL A 80 14.54 -42.53 -20.42
CA VAL A 80 13.96 -43.22 -19.27
C VAL A 80 14.30 -44.71 -19.40
N PRO A 81 15.06 -45.31 -18.46
CA PRO A 81 15.34 -46.74 -18.52
C PRO A 81 14.03 -47.51 -18.23
N ASP A 82 13.63 -48.42 -19.12
CA ASP A 82 12.39 -49.22 -18.99
C ASP A 82 12.36 -50.15 -17.76
N THR A 83 13.47 -50.32 -17.06
CA THR A 83 13.58 -51.26 -15.95
C THR A 83 13.97 -50.54 -14.66
N PRO A 84 13.16 -50.64 -13.59
CA PRO A 84 13.58 -50.19 -12.27
C PRO A 84 14.91 -50.85 -11.90
N ARG A 85 15.92 -50.07 -11.52
CA ARG A 85 17.22 -50.62 -11.09
C ARG A 85 16.98 -51.56 -9.91
N GLN A 86 17.20 -52.85 -10.11
CA GLN A 86 17.16 -53.80 -9.01
C GLN A 86 18.31 -53.46 -8.05
N PRO A 87 18.03 -53.37 -6.73
CA PRO A 87 19.09 -53.13 -5.75
C PRO A 87 20.08 -54.30 -5.82
N THR A 88 21.35 -53.97 -6.09
CA THR A 88 22.45 -54.93 -6.11
C THR A 88 22.48 -55.70 -4.80
N LYS A 89 22.16 -57.00 -4.84
CA LYS A 89 22.44 -57.93 -3.73
C LYS A 89 23.93 -58.22 -3.73
N SER A 90 24.64 -57.73 -2.72
CA SER A 90 25.99 -58.17 -2.40
C SER A 90 25.92 -59.55 -1.74
N ASN A 91 26.66 -60.52 -2.26
CA ASN A 91 26.91 -61.80 -1.61
C ASN A 91 28.20 -61.73 -0.79
#